data_AF-B5HUN8-F1
#
_entry.id   AF-B5HUN8-F1
#
_cell.length_a   1.000
_cell.length_b   1.000
_cell.length_c   1.000
_cell.angle_alpha   90.00
_cell.angle_beta   90.00
_cell.angle_gamma   90.00
#
_symmetry.space_group_name_H-M   'P 1'
#
loop_
_entity.id
_entity.type
_entity.pdbx_description
1 polymer ?
#
loop_
_entity_poly.entity_id
_entity_poly.type
_entity_poly.pdbx_seq_one_letter_code
_entity_poly.pdbx_strand_id
1 'polypeptide(L)'
;MPLLPTPDLPDGSYPFPWIEDVEDFLSGLEDQGDVEVFDEGEEDGDLYVFFVTGAGERDLLAVASRVATLPGVPAGAVAVLSNDEAEEFGLGRRVVLPLHVLAGSDSVGLGTQIRPVTQDMDHLVGRHGGPGGLQ
;
A
#
# COMPACT_ATOMS: atom_id res chain seq x y z
N MET A 1 -1.49 -0.04 -7.99
CA MET A 1 -2.82 -0.24 -7.38
C MET A 1 -3.34 -1.60 -7.79
N PRO A 2 -3.94 -2.43 -6.91
CA PRO A 2 -4.54 -3.70 -7.35
C PRO A 2 -5.63 -3.48 -8.41
N LEU A 3 -5.59 -4.23 -9.50
CA LEU A 3 -6.55 -4.13 -10.58
C LEU A 3 -7.83 -4.90 -10.24
N LEU A 4 -8.59 -4.39 -9.26
CA LEU A 4 -9.84 -4.99 -8.80
C LEU A 4 -11.06 -4.31 -9.45
N PRO A 5 -11.98 -5.07 -10.07
CA PRO A 5 -13.20 -4.52 -10.61
C PRO A 5 -14.04 -3.88 -9.51
N THR A 6 -14.64 -2.72 -9.81
CA THR A 6 -15.59 -2.09 -8.89
C THR A 6 -16.84 -2.97 -8.78
N PRO A 7 -17.27 -3.35 -7.57
CA PRO A 7 -18.45 -4.18 -7.37
C PRO A 7 -19.73 -3.41 -7.73
N ASP A 8 -20.80 -4.16 -8.02
CA ASP A 8 -22.16 -3.63 -8.22
C ASP A 8 -22.31 -2.59 -9.34
N LEU A 9 -21.40 -2.60 -10.33
CA LEU A 9 -21.54 -1.78 -11.53
C LEU A 9 -22.67 -2.28 -12.45
N PRO A 10 -23.36 -1.38 -13.18
CA PRO A 10 -24.32 -1.77 -14.20
C PRO A 10 -23.69 -2.65 -15.29
N ASP A 11 -24.47 -3.57 -15.85
CA ASP A 11 -24.03 -4.45 -16.94
C ASP A 11 -23.47 -3.64 -18.13
N GLY A 12 -22.30 -4.05 -18.61
CA GLY A 12 -21.61 -3.39 -19.73
C GLY A 12 -20.83 -2.13 -19.36
N SER A 13 -20.77 -1.75 -18.08
CA SER A 13 -19.91 -0.66 -17.61
C SER A 13 -18.43 -1.04 -17.69
N TYR A 14 -17.58 -0.04 -17.84
CA TYR A 14 -16.14 -0.22 -17.68
C TYR A 14 -15.84 -0.67 -16.23
N PRO A 15 -15.09 -1.77 -16.01
CA PRO A 15 -14.93 -2.37 -14.68
C PRO A 15 -14.01 -1.59 -13.73
N PHE A 16 -13.21 -0.65 -14.22
CA PHE A 16 -12.20 0.06 -13.44
C PHE A 16 -12.38 1.59 -13.48
N PRO A 17 -13.57 2.13 -13.18
CA PRO A 17 -13.84 3.57 -13.26
C PRO A 17 -12.93 4.40 -12.34
N TRP A 18 -12.40 3.79 -11.28
CA TRP A 18 -11.45 4.44 -10.37
C TRP A 18 -10.14 4.83 -11.06
N ILE A 19 -9.77 4.25 -12.21
CA ILE A 19 -8.57 4.66 -12.95
C ILE A 19 -8.75 6.10 -13.44
N GLU A 20 -9.87 6.39 -14.11
CA GLU A 20 -10.21 7.73 -14.60
C GLU A 20 -10.29 8.73 -13.42
N ASP A 21 -10.90 8.34 -12.29
CA ASP A 21 -10.97 9.20 -11.10
C ASP A 21 -9.58 9.56 -10.52
N VAL A 22 -8.61 8.64 -10.61
CA VAL A 22 -7.23 8.88 -10.17
C VAL A 22 -6.51 9.77 -11.17
N GLU A 23 -6.66 9.53 -12.47
CA GLU A 23 -6.08 10.35 -13.53
C GLU A 23 -6.57 11.81 -13.43
N ASP A 24 -7.88 12.01 -13.34
CA ASP A 24 -8.49 13.34 -13.16
C ASP A 24 -7.95 14.04 -11.91
N PHE A 25 -7.79 13.31 -10.81
CA PHE A 25 -7.22 13.84 -9.58
C PHE A 25 -5.75 14.27 -9.76
N LEU A 26 -4.93 13.45 -10.41
CA LEU A 26 -3.51 13.73 -10.64
C LEU A 26 -3.30 14.88 -11.62
N SER A 27 -4.04 14.91 -12.74
CA SER A 27 -4.03 16.05 -13.67
C SER A 27 -4.43 17.35 -12.99
N GLY A 28 -5.40 17.31 -12.08
CA GLY A 28 -5.75 18.49 -11.29
C GLY A 28 -4.62 18.99 -10.39
N LEU A 29 -3.78 18.11 -9.83
CA LEU A 29 -2.60 18.51 -9.06
C LEU A 29 -1.47 19.03 -9.95
N GLU A 30 -1.32 18.46 -11.14
CA GLU A 30 -0.35 18.93 -12.15
C GLU A 30 -0.67 20.34 -12.62
N ASP A 31 -1.94 20.64 -12.92
CA ASP A 31 -2.39 21.99 -13.26
C ASP A 31 -2.10 23.03 -12.17
N GLN A 32 -2.04 22.59 -10.90
CA GLN A 32 -1.68 23.42 -9.74
C GLN A 32 -0.16 23.54 -9.54
N GLY A 33 0.63 22.68 -10.18
CA GLY A 33 2.08 22.58 -10.00
C GLY A 33 2.51 21.86 -8.71
N ASP A 34 1.63 21.06 -8.10
CA ASP A 34 1.92 20.32 -6.87
C ASP A 34 2.74 19.04 -7.13
N VAL A 35 2.48 18.39 -8.27
CA VAL A 35 3.20 17.21 -8.79
C VAL A 35 3.21 17.27 -10.32
N GLU A 36 3.93 16.37 -10.97
CA GLU A 36 3.89 16.17 -12.43
C GLU A 36 3.49 14.72 -12.72
N VAL A 37 2.65 14.50 -13.74
CA VAL A 37 2.37 13.14 -14.25
C VAL A 37 3.48 12.81 -15.24
N PHE A 38 4.31 11.84 -14.87
CA PHE A 38 5.55 11.58 -15.61
C PHE A 38 5.31 10.82 -16.93
N ASP A 39 4.39 9.86 -16.89
CA ASP A 39 4.02 9.04 -18.04
C ASP A 39 2.56 8.58 -17.91
N GLU A 40 2.02 8.05 -19.00
CA GLU A 40 0.69 7.42 -19.01
C GLU A 40 0.64 6.25 -18.02
N GLY A 41 -0.51 6.08 -17.36
CA GLY A 41 -0.72 4.93 -16.49
C GLY A 41 -0.78 3.63 -17.28
N GLU A 42 -0.27 2.55 -16.69
CA GLU A 42 -0.20 1.25 -17.38
C GLU A 42 -0.55 0.06 -16.48
N GLU A 43 -0.96 -1.03 -17.11
CA GLU A 43 -1.19 -2.32 -16.45
C GLU A 43 0.13 -3.10 -16.30
N ASP A 44 0.43 -3.54 -15.08
CA ASP A 44 1.52 -4.46 -14.75
C ASP A 44 0.96 -5.68 -14.02
N GLY A 45 0.61 -6.72 -14.78
CA GLY A 45 -0.02 -7.93 -14.25
C GLY A 45 -1.36 -7.66 -13.58
N ASP A 46 -1.44 -7.89 -12.26
CA ASP A 46 -2.65 -7.64 -11.46
C ASP A 46 -2.67 -6.22 -10.86
N LEU A 47 -1.83 -5.32 -11.37
CA LEU A 47 -1.70 -3.94 -10.89
C LEU A 47 -1.95 -2.94 -12.03
N TYR A 48 -2.47 -1.78 -11.68
CA TYR A 48 -2.36 -0.56 -12.49
C TYR A 48 -1.38 0.39 -11.83
N VAL A 49 -0.47 0.99 -12.60
CA VAL A 49 0.63 1.82 -12.13
C VAL A 49 0.45 3.25 -12.62
N PHE A 50 0.66 4.22 -11.71
CA PHE A 50 0.68 5.65 -12.03
C PHE A 50 2.07 6.19 -11.73
N PHE A 51 2.58 7.05 -12.62
CA PHE A 51 3.91 7.64 -12.50
C PHE A 51 3.79 9.13 -12.15
N VAL A 52 4.25 9.49 -10.96
CA VAL A 52 4.21 10.88 -10.46
C VAL A 52 5.58 11.35 -10.01
N THR A 53 5.92 12.60 -10.34
CA THR A 53 7.21 13.23 -10.03
C THR A 53 7.03 14.72 -9.71
N GLY A 54 8.08 15.53 -9.79
CA GLY A 54 8.02 16.99 -9.67
C GLY A 54 7.99 17.51 -8.23
N ALA A 55 7.91 16.62 -7.23
CA ALA A 55 7.84 16.98 -5.81
C ALA A 55 8.81 16.16 -4.95
N GLY A 56 9.01 16.61 -3.71
CA GLY A 56 9.81 15.90 -2.73
C GLY A 56 9.16 14.58 -2.28
N GLU A 57 9.96 13.60 -1.85
CA GLU A 57 9.51 12.27 -1.43
C GLU A 57 8.31 12.31 -0.46
N ARG A 58 8.36 13.21 0.53
CA ARG A 58 7.29 13.38 1.52
C ARG A 58 5.97 13.78 0.88
N ASP A 59 6.01 14.70 -0.07
CA ASP A 59 4.83 15.25 -0.72
C ASP A 59 4.26 14.25 -1.73
N LEU A 60 5.13 13.56 -2.48
CA LEU A 60 4.73 12.44 -3.35
C LEU A 60 4.04 11.32 -2.56
N LEU A 61 4.57 10.95 -1.39
CA LEU A 61 3.93 9.96 -0.52
C LEU A 61 2.60 10.44 0.06
N ALA A 62 2.46 11.74 0.34
CA ALA A 62 1.21 12.32 0.81
C ALA A 62 0.14 12.29 -0.30
N VAL A 63 0.52 12.62 -1.54
CA VAL A 63 -0.33 12.51 -2.73
C VAL A 63 -0.73 11.05 -2.95
N ALA A 64 0.23 10.12 -2.99
CA ALA A 64 -0.05 8.69 -3.17
C ALA A 64 -0.97 8.13 -2.07
N SER A 65 -0.79 8.58 -0.82
CA SER A 65 -1.68 8.22 0.29
C SER A 65 -3.11 8.74 0.07
N ARG A 66 -3.25 9.96 -0.45
CA ARG A 66 -4.57 10.54 -0.76
C ARG A 66 -5.24 9.77 -1.89
N VAL A 67 -4.50 9.43 -2.95
CA VAL A 67 -4.98 8.58 -4.05
C VAL A 67 -5.50 7.25 -3.51
N ALA A 68 -4.75 6.59 -2.63
CA ALA A 68 -5.13 5.32 -2.01
C ALA A 68 -6.41 5.40 -1.14
N THR A 69 -6.92 6.60 -0.87
CA THR A 69 -8.15 6.85 -0.12
C THR A 69 -9.28 7.43 -0.96
N LEU A 70 -9.07 7.63 -2.26
CA LEU A 70 -10.13 8.13 -3.14
C LEU A 70 -11.30 7.12 -3.18
N PRO A 71 -12.55 7.60 -3.30
CA PRO A 71 -13.70 6.72 -3.45
C PRO A 71 -13.49 5.75 -4.62
N GLY A 72 -13.87 4.47 -4.43
CA GLY A 72 -13.75 3.45 -5.48
C GLY A 72 -12.35 2.88 -5.69
N VAL A 73 -11.29 3.53 -5.22
CA VAL A 73 -9.92 3.01 -5.32
C VAL A 73 -9.77 1.76 -4.43
N PRO A 74 -9.25 0.64 -4.97
CA PRO A 74 -9.09 -0.59 -4.22
C PRO A 74 -8.02 -0.47 -3.14
N ALA A 75 -8.28 -1.11 -1.99
CA ALA A 75 -7.30 -1.24 -0.92
C ALA A 75 -6.08 -2.08 -1.37
N GLY A 76 -4.95 -1.92 -0.68
CA GLY A 76 -3.70 -2.62 -1.02
C GLY A 76 -2.78 -1.84 -1.94
N ALA A 77 -3.00 -0.54 -2.07
CA ALA A 77 -2.10 0.40 -2.72
C ALA A 77 -0.69 0.35 -2.13
N VAL A 78 0.32 0.42 -2.99
CA VAL A 78 1.74 0.50 -2.63
C VAL A 78 2.37 1.57 -3.50
N ALA A 79 3.09 2.51 -2.89
CA ALA A 79 3.99 3.40 -3.61
C ALA A 79 5.36 2.73 -3.74
N VAL A 80 5.98 2.87 -4.90
CA VAL A 80 7.40 2.57 -5.07
C VAL A 80 8.14 3.87 -5.30
N LEU A 81 9.11 4.17 -4.43
CA LEU A 81 9.95 5.34 -4.55
C LEU A 81 11.25 4.95 -5.23
N SER A 82 11.45 5.47 -6.43
CA SER A 82 12.65 5.35 -7.24
C SER A 82 13.37 6.70 -7.28
N ASN A 83 14.70 6.68 -7.39
CA ASN A 83 15.50 7.86 -7.72
C ASN A 83 15.97 7.76 -9.18
N ASP A 84 16.61 8.82 -9.66
CA ASP A 84 17.20 8.93 -11.00
C ASP A 84 18.36 7.93 -11.25
N GLU A 85 18.83 7.25 -10.20
CA GLU A 85 19.83 6.18 -10.28
C GLU A 85 19.22 4.78 -10.45
N ALA A 86 17.89 4.63 -10.34
CA ALA A 86 17.24 3.34 -10.53
C ALA A 86 17.37 2.86 -11.99
N GLU A 87 17.78 1.61 -12.18
CA GLU A 87 17.97 1.04 -13.52
C GLU A 87 16.64 0.87 -14.29
N GLU A 88 15.52 0.70 -13.57
CA GLU A 88 14.16 0.57 -14.12
C GLU A 88 13.13 1.27 -13.21
N PHE A 89 12.03 1.74 -13.80
CA PHE A 89 10.88 2.24 -13.05
C PHE A 89 10.24 1.11 -12.21
N GLY A 90 9.69 1.44 -11.04
CA GLY A 90 9.10 0.44 -10.15
C GLY A 90 10.13 -0.37 -9.34
N LEU A 91 11.42 -0.06 -9.46
CA LEU A 91 12.47 -0.50 -8.55
C LEU A 91 12.72 0.55 -7.48
N GLY A 92 12.70 0.14 -6.21
CA GLY A 92 13.00 1.04 -5.11
C GLY A 92 12.27 0.70 -3.81
N ARG A 93 12.16 1.70 -2.94
CA ARG A 93 11.55 1.49 -1.61
C ARG A 93 10.03 1.39 -1.75
N ARG A 94 9.49 0.23 -1.37
CA ARG A 94 8.05 -0.01 -1.32
C ARG A 94 7.45 0.54 -0.03
N VAL A 95 6.36 1.30 -0.14
CA VAL A 95 5.64 1.90 0.98
C VAL A 95 4.16 1.52 0.86
N VAL A 96 3.64 0.85 1.89
CA VAL A 96 2.21 0.51 1.97
C VAL A 96 1.40 1.77 2.22
N LEU A 97 0.28 1.90 1.51
CA LEU A 97 -0.61 3.06 1.56
C LEU A 97 -2.01 2.68 2.07
N PRO A 98 -2.78 3.65 2.61
CA PRO A 98 -2.36 5.03 2.88
C PRO A 98 -1.37 5.10 4.05
N LEU A 99 -0.55 6.16 4.08
CA LEU A 99 0.26 6.43 5.26
C LEU A 99 -0.63 6.78 6.45
N HIS A 100 -0.60 5.94 7.47
CA HIS A 100 -1.15 6.28 8.77
C HIS A 100 -0.14 7.15 9.49
N VAL A 101 -0.45 8.44 9.65
CA VAL A 101 0.26 9.28 10.62
C VAL A 101 -0.02 8.66 11.98
N LEU A 102 0.96 7.94 12.54
CA LEU A 102 0.99 7.70 13.97
C LEU A 102 1.13 9.08 14.61
N ALA A 103 0.01 9.68 14.99
CA ALA A 103 0.01 10.91 15.74
C ALA A 103 0.93 10.69 16.95
N GLY A 104 2.02 11.44 17.01
CA GLY A 104 2.81 11.58 18.23
C GLY A 104 1.88 12.14 19.30
N SER A 105 1.26 11.26 20.07
CA SER A 105 0.62 11.59 21.32
C SER A 105 1.54 11.09 22.40
N ASP A 106 2.16 12.02 23.11
CA ASP A 106 2.52 11.82 24.50
C ASP A 106 1.37 11.08 25.22
N SER A 107 1.69 9.92 25.79
CA SER A 107 1.09 9.24 26.96
C SER A 107 -0.36 9.63 27.33
N VAL A 108 -1.38 8.75 27.42
CA VAL A 108 -1.49 7.56 28.28
C VAL A 108 -2.71 6.72 27.82
N GLY A 109 -2.56 5.39 27.74
CA GLY A 109 -3.62 4.46 28.18
C GLY A 109 -4.56 3.83 27.14
N LEU A 110 -4.11 2.75 26.48
CA LEU A 110 -4.74 1.42 26.38
C LEU A 110 -4.12 0.69 25.18
N GLY A 111 -3.34 -0.35 25.48
CA GLY A 111 -2.47 -1.00 24.53
C GLY A 111 -3.22 -1.80 23.47
N THR A 112 -3.02 -1.43 22.21
CA THR A 112 -3.03 -2.37 21.10
C THR A 112 -1.58 -2.59 20.69
N GLN A 113 -0.93 -3.53 21.38
CA GLN A 113 0.41 -4.00 21.01
C GLN A 113 0.25 -4.95 19.81
N ILE A 114 0.50 -4.46 18.60
CA ILE A 114 0.67 -5.35 17.45
C ILE A 114 1.94 -6.17 17.70
N ARG A 115 1.77 -7.48 17.91
CA ARG A 115 2.89 -8.41 18.03
C ARG A 115 3.34 -8.84 16.62
N PRO A 116 4.64 -8.88 16.31
CA PRO A 116 5.11 -9.51 15.09
C PRO A 116 4.86 -11.02 15.17
N VAL A 117 4.29 -11.58 14.10
CA VAL A 117 4.20 -13.03 13.89
C VAL A 117 5.62 -13.53 13.62
N THR A 118 6.27 -14.07 14.65
CA THR A 118 7.42 -14.96 14.45
C THR A 118 6.88 -16.37 14.33
N GLN A 119 6.82 -16.87 13.09
CA GLN A 119 6.52 -18.25 12.80
C GLN A 119 7.82 -19.05 12.98
N ASP A 120 8.06 -19.56 14.18
CA ASP A 120 9.15 -20.49 14.48
C ASP A 120 8.52 -21.85 14.83
N MET A 121 8.45 -22.72 13.83
CA MET A 121 8.07 -24.12 13.97
C MET A 121 9.31 -24.98 13.72
N ASP A 122 10.29 -24.85 14.60
CA ASP A 122 11.32 -25.88 14.77
C ASP A 122 11.42 -26.20 16.26
N HIS A 123 10.92 -27.38 16.65
CA HIS A 123 11.68 -28.36 17.42
C HIS A 123 10.81 -29.58 17.78
N LEU A 124 11.03 -30.61 16.98
CA LEU A 124 10.96 -32.01 17.35
C LEU A 124 11.91 -32.31 18.54
N VAL A 125 11.61 -33.39 19.28
CA VAL A 125 12.42 -34.06 20.34
C VAL A 125 12.27 -33.40 21.73
N GLY A 126 11.75 -34.01 22.79
CA GLY A 126 11.70 -35.41 23.21
C GLY A 126 12.39 -35.52 24.58
N ARG A 127 11.73 -36.05 25.62
CA ARG A 127 12.29 -36.92 26.69
C ARG A 127 11.39 -37.06 27.94
N HIS A 128 11.14 -38.33 28.28
CA HIS A 128 11.23 -39.00 29.59
C HIS A 128 10.63 -38.40 30.86
N GLY A 129 9.87 -39.26 31.57
CA GLY A 129 10.12 -39.52 33.00
C GLY A 129 8.85 -39.72 33.83
N GLY A 130 8.57 -40.97 34.23
CA GLY A 130 7.59 -41.29 35.30
C GLY A 130 8.00 -40.72 36.66
N PRO A 131 7.12 -40.80 37.68
CA PRO A 131 7.02 -42.00 38.53
C PRO A 131 5.54 -42.37 38.79
N GLY A 132 5.13 -43.61 39.06
CA GLY A 132 5.53 -44.46 40.16
C GLY A 132 4.47 -44.43 41.28
N GLY A 133 3.64 -45.48 41.38
CA GLY A 133 3.19 -46.03 42.68
C GLY A 133 1.72 -45.90 43.10
N LEU A 134 1.12 -47.09 43.33
CA LEU A 134 0.14 -47.48 44.38
C LEU A 134 -1.30 -46.94 44.20
N GLN A 135 -2.37 -47.74 44.22
CA GLN A 135 -2.65 -49.08 44.78
C GLN A 135 -3.57 -49.88 43.84
#